data_AF-A0A7X7RTZ8-F1
#
_entry.id   AF-A0A7X7RTZ8-F1
#
_cell.length_a   1.000
_cell.length_b   1.000
_cell.length_c   1.000
_cell.angle_alpha   90.00
_cell.angle_beta   90.00
_cell.angle_gamma   90.00
#
_symmetry.space_group_name_H-M   'P 1'
#
loop_
_entity.id
_entity.type
_entity.pdbx_description
1 polymer ?
#
loop_
_entity_poly.entity_id
_entity_poly.type
_entity_poly.pdbx_seq_one_letter_code
_entity_poly.pdbx_strand_id
1 'polypeptide(L)'
;AKTFARIFFRNAINTGLPVIECDTDRIDEGDELELDLEAGVVKNLTKAEEIPFAPLPSVMAKLLADGGLVNHFRQNGGFAL
;
A
#
# COMPACT_ATOMS: atom_id res chain seq x y z
N ALA A 1 -7.30 -5.02 -1.85
CA ALA A 1 -8.70 -5.31 -2.24
C ALA A 1 -8.81 -5.27 -3.76
N LYS A 2 -9.86 -5.80 -4.38
CA LYS A 2 -10.01 -5.67 -5.85
C LYS A 2 -10.23 -4.24 -6.31
N THR A 3 -11.09 -3.50 -5.61
CA THR A 3 -11.41 -2.11 -5.91
C THR A 3 -11.84 -1.38 -4.64
N PHE A 4 -11.60 -0.07 -4.58
CA PHE A 4 -12.11 0.82 -3.55
C PHE A 4 -13.04 1.88 -4.14
N ALA A 5 -14.01 2.33 -3.34
CA ALA A 5 -14.76 3.53 -3.69
C ALA A 5 -13.82 4.75 -3.75
N ARG A 6 -13.97 5.61 -4.76
CA ARG A 6 -13.08 6.77 -4.99
C ARG A 6 -12.90 7.67 -3.76
N ILE A 7 -13.97 7.90 -3.00
CA ILE A 7 -13.93 8.72 -1.78
C ILE A 7 -13.12 8.02 -0.69
N PHE A 8 -13.31 6.72 -0.51
CA PHE A 8 -12.54 5.94 0.45
C PHE A 8 -11.05 5.93 0.09
N PHE A 9 -10.73 5.64 -1.17
CA PHE A 9 -9.34 5.64 -1.66
C PHE A 9 -8.63 6.98 -1.38
N ARG A 10 -9.29 8.10 -1.71
CA ARG A 10 -8.77 9.44 -1.42
C ARG A 10 -8.58 9.68 0.09
N ASN A 11 -9.56 9.31 0.91
CA ASN A 11 -9.49 9.54 2.36
C ASN A 11 -8.42 8.68 3.03
N ALA A 12 -8.26 7.42 2.60
CA ALA A 12 -7.19 6.54 3.05
C ALA A 12 -5.83 7.17 2.72
N ILE A 13 -5.67 7.70 1.51
CA ILE A 13 -4.45 8.40 1.11
C ILE A 13 -4.18 9.62 1.98
N ASN A 14 -5.17 10.51 2.15
CA ASN A 14 -5.02 11.71 2.95
C ASN A 14 -4.72 11.43 4.44
N THR A 15 -5.15 10.27 4.94
CA THR A 15 -4.93 9.86 6.33
C THR A 15 -3.64 9.05 6.49
N GLY A 16 -2.88 8.82 5.42
CA GLY A 16 -1.67 8.02 5.49
C GLY A 16 -1.89 6.52 5.66
N LEU A 17 -3.11 6.03 5.38
CA LEU A 17 -3.42 4.62 5.35
C LEU A 17 -3.06 4.06 3.96
N PRO A 18 -2.04 3.18 3.86
CA PRO A 18 -1.71 2.55 2.58
C PRO A 18 -2.84 1.60 2.16
N VAL A 19 -3.33 1.79 0.95
CA VAL A 19 -4.34 0.93 0.33
C VAL A 19 -3.90 0.57 -1.09
N ILE A 20 -3.99 -0.70 -1.45
CA ILE A 20 -3.62 -1.21 -2.77
C ILE A 20 -4.76 -2.01 -3.40
N GLU A 21 -4.90 -1.85 -4.72
CA GLU A 21 -5.85 -2.58 -5.54
C GLU A 21 -5.13 -3.72 -6.27
N CYS A 22 -5.51 -4.96 -5.98
CA CYS A 22 -4.93 -6.17 -6.57
C CYS A 22 -6.00 -7.27 -6.67
N ASP A 23 -5.71 -8.32 -7.45
CA ASP A 23 -6.60 -9.47 -7.54
C ASP A 23 -6.54 -10.33 -6.27
N THR A 24 -7.45 -10.05 -5.34
CA THR A 24 -7.49 -10.74 -4.04
C THR A 24 -8.06 -12.15 -4.10
N ASP A 25 -8.61 -12.62 -5.23
CA ASP A 25 -9.09 -14.01 -5.34
C ASP A 25 -7.95 -15.03 -5.23
N ARG A 26 -6.71 -14.56 -5.41
CA ARG A 26 -5.49 -15.36 -5.31
C ARG A 26 -4.97 -15.44 -3.86
N ILE A 27 -5.55 -14.68 -2.94
CA ILE A 27 -5.14 -14.58 -1.54
C ILE A 27 -6.17 -15.30 -0.67
N ASP A 28 -5.72 -16.29 0.09
CA ASP A 28 -6.54 -16.99 1.07
C ASP A 28 -6.29 -16.46 2.48
N GLU A 29 -7.25 -16.69 3.37
CA GLU A 29 -7.08 -16.39 4.79
C GLU A 29 -5.91 -17.19 5.36
N GLY A 30 -4.96 -16.51 5.99
CA GLY A 30 -3.77 -17.11 6.58
C GLY A 30 -2.55 -17.16 5.64
N ASP A 31 -2.65 -16.69 4.40
CA ASP A 31 -1.50 -16.56 3.51
C ASP A 31 -0.50 -15.51 4.03
N GLU A 32 0.80 -15.82 3.92
CA GLU A 32 1.88 -14.88 4.18
C GLU A 32 2.17 -14.08 2.91
N LEU A 33 2.07 -12.76 3.00
CA LEU A 33 2.23 -11.86 1.88
C LEU A 33 3.40 -10.90 2.11
N GLU A 34 4.24 -10.74 1.10
CA GLU A 34 5.24 -9.68 1.01
C GLU A 34 4.79 -8.64 -0.03
N LEU A 35 4.95 -7.36 0.29
CA LEU A 35 4.63 -6.26 -0.61
C LEU A 35 5.90 -5.64 -1.18
N ASP A 36 6.07 -5.76 -2.48
CA ASP A 36 7.10 -5.06 -3.24
C ASP A 36 6.48 -3.81 -3.88
N LEU A 37 6.64 -2.68 -3.18
CA LEU A 37 6.05 -1.40 -3.57
C LEU A 37 6.77 -0.77 -4.76
N GLU A 38 8.05 -1.07 -4.95
CA GLU A 38 8.84 -0.56 -6.08
C GLU A 38 8.51 -1.33 -7.36
N ALA A 39 8.41 -2.66 -7.27
CA ALA A 39 8.03 -3.51 -8.39
C ALA A 39 6.52 -3.45 -8.71
N GLY A 40 5.68 -3.03 -7.75
CA GLY A 40 4.22 -3.04 -7.89
C GLY A 40 3.65 -4.46 -7.82
N VAL A 41 4.20 -5.32 -6.96
CA VAL A 41 3.85 -6.74 -6.87
C VAL A 41 3.60 -7.16 -5.42
N VAL A 42 2.50 -7.87 -5.19
CA VAL A 42 2.28 -8.65 -3.96
C VAL A 42 2.83 -10.05 -4.20
N LYS A 43 3.77 -10.49 -3.38
CA LYS A 43 4.27 -11.87 -3.40
C LYS A 43 3.53 -12.66 -2.32
N ASN A 44 2.80 -13.68 -2.73
CA ASN A 44 2.22 -14.64 -1.81
C ASN A 44 3.27 -15.74 -1.55
N LEU A 45 3.88 -15.69 -0.37
CA LEU A 45 4.97 -16.57 0.02
C LEU A 45 4.48 -18.00 0.27
N THR A 46 3.23 -18.16 0.74
CA THR A 46 2.62 -19.49 0.96
C THR A 46 2.41 -20.24 -0.35
N LYS A 47 1.98 -19.54 -1.40
CA LYS A 47 1.65 -20.13 -2.70
C LYS A 47 2.75 -19.99 -3.75
N ALA A 48 3.83 -19.28 -3.42
CA ALA A 48 4.93 -18.94 -4.33
C ALA A 48 4.44 -18.28 -5.62
N GLU A 49 3.56 -17.28 -5.49
CA GLU A 49 2.99 -16.56 -6.62
C GLU A 49 3.11 -15.05 -6.49
N GLU A 50 3.07 -14.38 -7.65
CA GLU A 50 3.12 -12.92 -7.76
C GLU A 50 1.80 -12.38 -8.28
N ILE A 51 1.30 -11.34 -7.62
CA ILE A 51 0.04 -10.65 -7.94
C ILE A 51 0.39 -9.18 -8.21
N PRO A 52 0.33 -8.73 -9.48
CA PRO A 52 0.63 -7.34 -9.79
C PRO A 52 -0.47 -6.42 -9.25
N PHE A 53 -0.09 -5.20 -8.90
CA PHE A 53 -1.01 -4.14 -8.50
C PHE A 53 -0.64 -2.82 -9.14
N ALA A 54 -1.60 -1.90 -9.22
CA ALA A 54 -1.35 -0.59 -9.79
C ALA A 54 -0.35 0.20 -8.93
N PRO A 55 0.70 0.81 -9.51
CA PRO A 55 1.70 1.55 -8.74
C PRO A 55 1.06 2.58 -7.81
N LEU A 56 1.57 2.67 -6.58
CA LEU A 56 1.09 3.66 -5.64
C LEU A 56 1.38 5.08 -6.15
N PRO A 57 0.51 6.06 -5.87
CA PRO A 57 0.81 7.45 -6.12
C PRO A 57 2.13 7.86 -5.45
N SER A 58 2.94 8.67 -6.12
CA SER A 58 4.27 9.10 -5.66
C SER A 58 4.29 9.70 -4.25
N VAL A 59 3.22 10.39 -3.85
CA VAL A 59 3.03 10.93 -2.50
C VAL A 59 2.98 9.82 -1.44
N MET A 60 2.32 8.71 -1.73
CA MET A 60 2.21 7.56 -0.84
C MET A 60 3.51 6.77 -0.77
N ALA A 61 4.19 6.59 -1.91
CA ALA A 61 5.50 5.94 -1.95
C ALA A 61 6.52 6.67 -1.05
N LYS A 62 6.53 8.01 -1.07
CA LYS A 62 7.40 8.83 -0.21
C LYS A 62 7.04 8.67 1.28
N LEU A 63 5.75 8.67 1.60
CA LEU A 63 5.24 8.45 2.96
C LEU A 63 5.62 7.08 3.54
N LEU A 64 5.62 6.03 2.70
CA LEU A 64 6.04 4.69 3.08
C LEU A 64 7.56 4.57 3.20
N ALA A 65 8.32 5.19 2.28
CA ALA A 65 9.78 5.24 2.32
C ALA A 65 10.32 5.90 3.59
N ASP A 66 9.61 6.87 4.15
CA ASP A 66 9.97 7.55 5.40
C ASP A 66 9.67 6.71 6.67
N GLY A 67 9.41 5.40 6.51
CA GLY A 67 9.14 4.46 7.59
C GLY A 67 7.68 4.45 8.02
N GLY A 68 6.76 4.85 7.14
CA GLY A 68 5.33 4.97 7.39
C GLY A 68 4.91 6.31 7.99
N LEU A 69 3.59 6.53 8.05
CA LEU A 69 2.96 7.80 8.44
C LEU A 69 3.48 8.36 9.77
N VAL A 70 3.63 7.50 10.78
CA VAL A 70 4.07 7.92 12.12
C VAL A 70 5.52 8.42 12.11
N ASN A 71 6.39 7.80 11.33
CA ASN A 71 7.80 8.19 11.22
C ASN A 71 7.96 9.43 10.35
N HIS A 72 7.19 9.56 9.27
CA HIS A 72 7.14 10.77 8.44
C HIS A 72 6.70 12.00 9.26
N PHE A 73 5.66 11.86 10.09
CA PHE A 73 5.19 12.93 10.99
C PHE A 73 6.23 13.33 12.04
N ARG A 74 6.94 12.35 12.61
CA ARG A 74 8.00 12.61 13.59
C ARG A 74 9.21 13.31 12.98
N GLN A 75 9.56 12.98 11.74
CA GLN A 75 10.71 13.56 11.06
C GLN A 75 10.45 14.97 10.51
N ASN A 76 9.24 15.25 10.02
CA ASN A 76 8.93 16.50 9.31
C ASN A 76 8.07 17.52 10.09
N GLY A 77 7.70 17.24 11.35
CA GLY A 77 7.12 18.24 12.25
C GLY A 77 5.69 18.71 11.91
N GLY A 78 5.02 18.10 10.94
CA GLY A 78 3.64 18.40 10.54
C GLY A 78 3.42 18.19 9.04
N PHE A 79 2.17 18.40 8.60
CA PHE A 79 1.83 18.42 7.17
C PHE A 79 2.38 19.70 6.53
N ALA A 80 3.58 19.64 5.98
CA ALA A 80 3.97 20.59 4.93
C ALA A 80 3.44 20.04 3.59
N LEU A 81 2.24 20.49 3.22
CA LEU A 81 1.71 20.41 1.85
C LEU A 81 2.43 21.42 0.96
#